data_AF-A0A2E0ZAB0-F1
#
_entry.id   AF-A0A2E0ZAB0-F1
#
_cell.length_a   1.000
_cell.length_b   1.000
_cell.length_c   1.000
_cell.angle_alpha   90.00
_cell.angle_beta   90.00
_cell.angle_gamma   90.00
#
_symmetry.space_group_name_H-M   'P 1'
#
loop_
_entity.id
_entity.type
_entity.pdbx_description
1 polymer ?
#
loop_
_entity_poly.entity_id
_entity_poly.type
_entity_poly.pdbx_seq_one_letter_code
_entity_poly.pdbx_strand_id
1 'polypeptide(L)'
;MRDEGAAALQLFVEDFLPLFLLFAVSLTGLMLTASYTWMRGYAYDFIAILHAITVIVTFLWLPFGKFFHIFQRPAQLGVRFYKEVGEREEAAHCRRCGQPFSSLMHINDLIQVEAELGYKYEIPNSDVDHYQWICPPCRRATVAQAQGQLWQTARGGTAVTTHTKPPTPTYVNPGQGEGPLGDEDARNFHA
;
A
#
# COMPACT_ATOMS: atom_id res chain seq x y z
N MET A 1 -16.74 27.62 -1.05
CA MET A 1 -15.66 28.10 -1.94
C MET A 1 -14.83 26.88 -2.30
N ARG A 2 -14.87 26.43 -3.56
CA ARG A 2 -13.90 25.46 -4.07
C ARG A 2 -12.69 26.27 -4.50
N ASP A 3 -11.55 26.04 -3.86
CA ASP A 3 -10.29 26.64 -4.25
C ASP A 3 -9.86 26.08 -5.61
N GLU A 4 -10.27 26.76 -6.68
CA GLU A 4 -9.70 26.58 -8.02
C GLU A 4 -8.18 26.93 -8.06
N GLY A 5 -7.64 27.49 -6.95
CA GLY A 5 -6.21 27.77 -6.76
C GLY A 5 -5.36 26.55 -6.37
N ALA A 6 -5.96 25.44 -5.92
CA ALA A 6 -5.20 24.23 -5.58
C ALA A 6 -4.71 23.47 -6.83
N ALA A 7 -5.25 23.77 -8.01
CA ALA A 7 -4.79 23.23 -9.30
C ALA A 7 -3.58 23.99 -9.88
N ALA A 8 -3.13 25.08 -9.25
CA ALA A 8 -2.09 25.97 -9.76
C ALA A 8 -0.75 25.92 -8.99
N LEU A 9 -0.53 24.91 -8.16
CA LEU A 9 0.82 24.57 -7.66
C LEU A 9 1.42 23.46 -8.52
N GLN A 10 1.49 23.70 -9.83
CA GLN A 10 2.34 22.92 -10.70
C GLN A 10 3.79 23.13 -10.24
N LEU A 11 4.32 22.15 -9.51
CA LEU A 11 5.69 22.18 -9.04
C LEU A 11 6.59 22.01 -10.26
N PHE A 12 7.31 23.08 -10.64
CA PHE A 12 8.20 23.08 -11.80
C PHE A 12 9.18 21.89 -11.79
N VAL A 13 9.65 21.50 -10.61
CA VAL A 13 10.54 20.35 -10.40
C VAL A 13 9.83 19.02 -10.59
N GLU A 14 8.54 18.92 -10.29
CA GLU A 14 7.77 17.68 -10.36
C GLU A 14 7.29 17.39 -11.79
N ASP A 15 6.96 18.44 -12.56
CA ASP A 15 6.31 18.32 -13.87
C ASP A 15 7.21 18.68 -15.07
N PHE A 16 8.08 19.70 -14.98
CA PHE A 16 8.92 20.11 -16.13
C PHE A 16 10.27 19.41 -16.16
N LEU A 17 10.89 19.19 -15.00
CA LEU A 17 12.15 18.45 -14.90
C LEU A 17 12.09 17.06 -15.57
N PRO A 18 11.08 16.20 -15.30
CA PRO A 18 10.97 14.91 -16.00
C PRO A 18 10.90 15.05 -17.51
N LEU A 19 10.12 16.00 -18.00
CA LEU A 19 9.93 16.21 -19.43
C LEU A 19 11.23 16.68 -20.10
N PHE A 20 11.96 17.59 -19.45
CA PHE A 20 13.27 18.05 -19.93
C PHE A 20 14.30 16.92 -19.94
N LEU A 21 14.34 16.09 -18.90
CA LEU A 21 15.25 14.94 -18.83
C LEU A 21 14.95 13.92 -19.93
N LEU A 22 13.68 13.57 -20.16
CA LEU A 22 13.29 12.69 -21.27
C LEU A 22 13.65 13.29 -22.63
N PHE A 23 13.43 14.59 -22.82
CA PHE A 23 13.81 15.28 -24.05
C PHE A 23 15.33 15.24 -24.26
N ALA A 24 16.13 15.54 -23.23
CA ALA A 24 17.58 15.51 -23.29
C ALA A 24 18.12 14.11 -23.60
N VAL A 25 17.61 13.06 -22.93
CA VAL A 25 18.00 11.67 -23.19
C VAL A 25 17.65 11.26 -24.63
N SER A 26 16.45 11.61 -25.11
CA SER A 26 16.00 11.27 -26.46
C SER A 26 16.82 12.00 -27.54
N LEU A 27 17.04 13.31 -27.37
CA LEU A 27 17.80 14.12 -28.30
C LEU A 27 19.25 13.65 -28.41
N THR A 28 19.89 13.39 -27.27
CA THR A 28 21.30 12.98 -27.23
C THR A 28 21.49 11.56 -27.76
N GLY A 29 20.54 10.65 -27.52
CA GLY A 29 20.52 9.33 -28.13
C GLY A 29 20.34 9.39 -29.66
N LEU A 30 19.47 10.28 -30.14
CA LEU A 30 19.33 10.52 -31.59
C LEU A 30 20.61 11.10 -32.19
N MET A 31 21.25 12.04 -31.50
CA MET A 31 22.52 12.62 -31.94
C MET A 31 23.66 11.60 -32.00
N LEU A 32 23.70 10.60 -31.11
CA LEU A 32 24.65 9.49 -31.22
C LEU A 32 24.44 8.71 -32.52
N THR A 33 23.18 8.43 -32.84
CA THR A 33 22.82 7.72 -34.07
C THR A 33 23.23 8.53 -35.30
N ALA A 34 22.90 9.83 -35.33
CA ALA A 34 23.24 10.73 -36.43
C ALA A 34 24.76 10.92 -36.58
N SER A 35 25.48 11.07 -35.46
CA SER A 35 26.94 11.22 -35.45
C SER A 35 27.60 9.98 -36.07
N TYR A 36 27.20 8.79 -35.63
CA TYR A 36 27.76 7.53 -36.12
C TYR A 36 27.39 7.26 -37.59
N THR A 37 26.12 7.43 -37.97
CA THR A 37 25.62 7.01 -39.29
C THR A 37 25.90 8.04 -40.40
N TRP A 38 25.81 9.34 -40.11
CA TRP A 38 25.90 10.40 -41.13
C TRP A 38 27.18 11.23 -41.02
N MET A 39 27.71 11.42 -39.81
CA MET A 39 28.87 12.30 -39.58
C MET A 39 30.18 11.53 -39.38
N ARG A 40 30.21 10.23 -39.67
CA ARG A 40 31.38 9.35 -39.52
C ARG A 40 32.02 9.42 -38.13
N GLY A 41 31.21 9.58 -37.09
CA GLY A 41 31.65 9.64 -35.68
C GLY A 41 32.13 11.01 -35.21
N TYR A 42 31.88 12.09 -35.95
CA TYR A 42 32.24 13.44 -35.50
C TYR A 42 31.60 13.78 -34.14
N ALA A 43 32.41 14.24 -33.19
CA ALA A 43 32.03 14.58 -31.81
C ALA A 43 31.34 13.43 -31.03
N TYR A 44 31.47 12.18 -31.48
CA TYR A 44 30.78 11.03 -30.89
C TYR A 44 31.07 10.86 -29.40
N ASP A 45 32.34 10.89 -29.01
CA ASP A 45 32.76 10.68 -27.61
C ASP A 45 32.17 11.74 -26.66
N PHE A 46 32.10 12.99 -27.10
CA PHE A 46 31.48 14.07 -26.34
C PHE A 46 29.97 13.85 -26.17
N ILE A 47 29.27 13.51 -27.26
CA ILE A 47 27.82 13.24 -27.23
C ILE A 47 27.54 12.00 -26.37
N ALA A 48 28.42 11.00 -26.37
CA ALA A 48 28.27 9.77 -25.60
C ALA A 48 28.38 10.05 -24.10
N ILE A 49 29.37 10.83 -23.67
CA ILE A 49 29.51 11.26 -22.28
C ILE A 49 28.29 12.07 -21.86
N LEU A 50 27.85 13.01 -22.69
CA LEU A 50 26.69 13.85 -22.40
C LEU A 50 25.40 13.02 -22.28
N HIS A 51 25.16 12.08 -23.20
CA HIS A 51 24.04 11.14 -23.13
C HIS A 51 24.08 10.32 -21.84
N ALA A 52 25.23 9.72 -21.51
CA ALA A 52 25.39 8.93 -20.30
C ALA A 52 25.06 9.72 -19.02
N ILE A 53 25.53 10.97 -18.91
CA ILE A 53 25.20 11.85 -17.79
C ILE A 53 23.68 12.09 -17.71
N THR A 54 23.03 12.41 -18.84
CA THR A 54 21.57 12.63 -18.86
C THR A 54 20.79 11.40 -18.45
N VAL A 55 21.22 10.21 -18.85
CA VAL A 55 20.60 8.93 -18.49
C VAL A 55 20.78 8.63 -17.00
N ILE A 56 21.99 8.78 -16.47
CA ILE A 56 22.28 8.53 -15.04
C ILE A 56 21.44 9.46 -14.16
N VAL A 57 21.40 10.75 -14.47
CA VAL A 57 20.57 11.73 -13.73
C VAL A 57 19.09 11.35 -13.81
N THR A 58 18.61 10.93 -14.99
CA THR A 58 17.22 10.47 -15.18
C THR A 58 16.91 9.26 -14.30
N PHE A 59 17.79 8.26 -14.24
CA PHE A 59 17.60 7.07 -13.41
C PHE A 59 17.66 7.35 -11.92
N LEU A 60 18.55 8.24 -11.46
CA LEU A 60 18.59 8.65 -10.06
C LEU A 60 17.31 9.39 -9.64
N TRP A 61 16.71 10.15 -10.55
CA TRP A 61 15.48 10.89 -10.29
C TRP A 61 14.21 10.01 -10.38
N LEU A 62 14.20 9.00 -11.26
CA LEU A 62 13.05 8.15 -11.55
C LEU A 62 12.31 7.60 -10.30
N PRO A 63 12.98 6.98 -9.30
CA PRO A 63 12.28 6.37 -8.15
C PRO A 63 11.60 7.41 -7.23
N PHE A 64 12.01 8.67 -7.30
CA PHE A 64 11.50 9.75 -6.45
C PHE A 64 10.60 10.73 -7.19
N GLY A 65 10.44 10.57 -8.49
CA GLY A 65 9.66 11.46 -9.33
C GLY A 65 8.32 10.90 -9.76
N LYS A 66 7.58 11.69 -10.54
CA LYS A 66 6.30 11.29 -11.12
C LYS A 66 6.38 9.97 -11.87
N PHE A 67 7.49 9.66 -12.55
CA PHE A 67 7.67 8.42 -13.34
C PHE A 67 7.68 7.13 -12.53
N PHE A 68 7.70 7.17 -11.19
CA PHE A 68 7.57 5.95 -10.39
C PHE A 68 6.26 5.18 -10.70
N HIS A 69 5.22 5.85 -11.21
CA HIS A 69 3.99 5.19 -11.67
C HIS A 69 4.21 4.14 -12.77
N ILE A 70 5.29 4.25 -13.55
CA ILE A 70 5.67 3.25 -14.57
C ILE A 70 5.93 1.90 -13.91
N PHE A 71 6.50 1.89 -12.69
CA PHE A 71 6.69 0.68 -11.90
C PHE A 71 5.44 0.29 -11.09
N GLN A 72 4.67 1.27 -10.63
CA GLN A 72 3.45 1.00 -9.86
C GLN A 72 2.36 0.30 -10.69
N ARG A 73 2.16 0.66 -11.96
CA ARG A 73 1.09 0.07 -12.79
C ARG A 73 1.26 -1.45 -12.97
N PRO A 74 2.45 -1.99 -13.30
CA PRO A 74 2.69 -3.43 -13.25
C PRO A 74 2.47 -4.03 -11.86
N ALA A 75 2.88 -3.35 -10.78
CA ALA A 75 2.65 -3.83 -9.42
C ALA A 75 1.15 -3.95 -9.09
N GLN A 76 0.30 -3.06 -9.61
CA GLN A 76 -1.15 -3.15 -9.47
C GLN A 76 -1.73 -4.43 -10.08
N LEU A 77 -1.14 -4.93 -11.19
CA LEU A 77 -1.53 -6.23 -11.76
C LEU A 77 -1.17 -7.38 -10.80
N GLY A 78 0.00 -7.33 -10.17
CA GLY A 78 0.41 -8.29 -9.14
C GLY A 78 -0.56 -8.33 -7.96
N VAL A 79 -0.98 -7.16 -7.45
CA VAL A 79 -1.97 -7.08 -6.36
C VAL A 79 -3.31 -7.70 -6.75
N ARG A 80 -3.76 -7.50 -7.99
CA ARG A 80 -5.00 -8.11 -8.48
C ARG A 80 -4.89 -9.63 -8.54
N PHE A 81 -3.80 -10.15 -9.12
CA PHE A 81 -3.57 -11.59 -9.19
C PHE A 81 -3.48 -12.23 -7.80
N TYR A 82 -2.78 -11.57 -6.87
CA TYR A 82 -2.65 -12.00 -5.49
C TYR A 82 -4.01 -12.11 -4.79
N LYS A 83 -4.88 -11.11 -4.97
CA LYS A 83 -6.25 -11.13 -4.45
C LYS A 83 -7.10 -12.24 -5.08
N GLU A 84 -7.02 -12.41 -6.40
CA GLU A 84 -7.79 -13.44 -7.12
C GLU A 84 -7.41 -14.85 -6.68
N VAL A 85 -6.12 -15.12 -6.46
CA VAL A 85 -5.65 -16.39 -5.88
C VAL A 85 -6.16 -16.52 -4.45
N GLY A 86 -6.05 -15.46 -3.64
CA GLY A 86 -6.54 -15.46 -2.26
C GLY A 86 -8.04 -15.72 -2.11
N GLU A 87 -8.86 -15.33 -3.09
CA GLU A 87 -10.30 -15.62 -3.11
C GLU A 87 -10.62 -17.10 -3.40
N ARG A 88 -9.71 -17.83 -4.07
CA ARG A 88 -9.88 -19.25 -4.42
C ARG A 88 -9.31 -20.18 -3.34
N GLU A 89 -8.42 -19.66 -2.51
CA GLU A 89 -7.75 -20.40 -1.45
C GLU A 89 -8.51 -20.33 -0.13
N GLU A 90 -7.99 -21.01 0.89
CA GLU A 90 -8.57 -21.03 2.22
C GLU A 90 -8.58 -19.63 2.87
N ALA A 91 -9.70 -19.27 3.49
CA ALA A 91 -9.81 -18.05 4.26
C ALA A 91 -9.21 -18.22 5.66
N ALA A 92 -8.45 -17.22 6.11
CA ALA A 92 -8.06 -17.06 7.49
C ALA A 92 -9.29 -16.74 8.35
N HIS A 93 -9.44 -17.47 9.45
CA HIS A 93 -10.51 -17.27 10.43
C HIS A 93 -9.99 -16.48 11.63
N CYS A 94 -10.75 -15.47 12.04
CA CYS A 94 -10.40 -14.64 13.18
C CYS A 94 -10.34 -15.48 14.46
N ARG A 95 -9.20 -15.49 15.17
CA ARG A 95 -9.07 -16.28 16.41
C ARG A 95 -9.95 -15.77 17.56
N ARG A 96 -10.43 -14.51 17.49
CA ARG A 96 -11.37 -13.93 18.47
C ARG A 96 -12.84 -14.26 18.19
N CYS A 97 -13.37 -13.91 17.03
CA CYS A 97 -14.81 -14.06 16.71
C CYS A 97 -15.13 -15.26 15.80
N GLY A 98 -14.12 -15.89 15.20
CA GLY A 98 -14.28 -17.06 14.33
C GLY A 98 -14.69 -16.77 12.88
N GLN A 99 -14.99 -15.52 12.51
CA GLN A 99 -15.40 -15.21 11.13
C GLN A 99 -14.22 -15.24 10.14
N PRO A 100 -14.44 -15.71 8.89
CA PRO A 100 -13.47 -15.54 7.81
C PRO A 100 -13.31 -14.05 7.48
N PHE A 101 -12.09 -13.59 7.21
CA PHE A 101 -11.86 -12.15 6.95
C PHE A 101 -10.81 -11.82 5.89
N SER A 102 -9.86 -12.70 5.60
CA SER A 102 -8.87 -12.52 4.55
C SER A 102 -8.36 -13.89 4.09
N SER A 103 -7.52 -13.96 3.05
CA SER A 103 -6.91 -15.23 2.65
C SER A 103 -5.85 -15.68 3.67
N LEU A 104 -5.69 -16.99 3.83
CA LEU A 104 -4.66 -17.56 4.70
C LEU A 104 -3.24 -17.15 4.25
N MET A 105 -3.02 -17.14 2.93
CA MET A 105 -1.79 -16.63 2.31
C MET A 105 -1.47 -15.21 2.79
N HIS A 106 -2.44 -14.29 2.73
CA HIS A 106 -2.22 -12.90 3.13
C HIS A 106 -1.84 -12.73 4.59
N ILE A 107 -2.45 -13.50 5.49
CA ILE A 107 -2.14 -13.43 6.92
C ILE A 107 -0.74 -13.99 7.21
N ASN A 108 -0.39 -15.12 6.60
CA ASN A 108 0.94 -15.72 6.79
C ASN A 108 2.06 -14.83 6.22
N ASP A 109 1.86 -14.29 5.02
CA ASP A 109 2.83 -13.38 4.38
C ASP A 109 3.03 -12.12 5.23
N LEU A 110 1.95 -11.57 5.78
CA LEU A 110 2.04 -10.38 6.63
C LEU A 110 2.82 -10.67 7.93
N ILE A 111 2.57 -11.82 8.58
CA ILE A 111 3.32 -12.24 9.77
C ILE A 111 4.80 -12.41 9.44
N GLN A 112 5.12 -13.05 8.32
CA GLN A 112 6.50 -13.26 7.89
C GLN A 112 7.22 -11.93 7.63
N VAL A 113 6.60 -11.03 6.85
CA VAL A 113 7.18 -9.72 6.52
C VAL A 113 7.36 -8.88 7.78
N GLU A 114 6.40 -8.89 8.70
CA GLU A 114 6.51 -8.19 9.98
C GLU A 114 7.71 -8.69 10.79
N ALA A 115 7.91 -10.02 10.86
CA ALA A 115 9.05 -10.62 11.54
C ALA A 115 10.38 -10.26 10.87
N GLU A 116 10.46 -10.28 9.54
CA GLU A 116 11.66 -9.90 8.77
C GLU A 116 12.03 -8.41 8.96
N LEU A 117 11.01 -7.55 9.11
CA LEU A 117 11.20 -6.13 9.43
C LEU A 117 11.49 -5.87 10.92
N GLY A 118 11.46 -6.90 11.77
CA GLY A 118 11.74 -6.82 13.20
C GLY A 118 10.56 -6.34 14.05
N TYR A 119 9.34 -6.34 13.53
CA TYR A 119 8.13 -6.11 14.31
C TYR A 119 7.78 -7.35 15.14
N LYS A 120 7.35 -7.12 16.39
CA LYS A 120 6.96 -8.16 17.33
C LYS A 120 5.51 -7.95 17.75
N TYR A 121 4.61 -8.75 17.17
CA TYR A 121 3.18 -8.69 17.43
C TYR A 121 2.63 -10.03 17.95
N GLU A 122 3.51 -10.89 18.44
CA GLU A 122 3.15 -12.06 19.20
C GLU A 122 2.46 -11.66 20.51
N ILE A 123 1.40 -12.37 20.84
CA ILE A 123 0.61 -12.15 22.06
C ILE A 123 0.90 -13.34 22.98
N PRO A 124 1.89 -13.23 23.88
CA PRO A 124 2.27 -14.34 24.74
C PRO A 124 1.10 -14.73 25.65
N ASN A 125 0.97 -16.04 25.90
CA ASN A 125 -0.07 -16.61 26.76
C ASN A 125 -1.51 -16.34 26.29
N SER A 126 -1.73 -16.30 24.97
CA SER A 126 -3.06 -16.13 24.36
C SER A 126 -3.28 -17.14 23.23
N ASP A 127 -4.49 -17.68 23.12
CA ASP A 127 -4.91 -18.56 22.01
C ASP A 127 -4.83 -17.87 20.64
N VAL A 128 -4.75 -16.53 20.64
CA VAL A 128 -4.62 -15.72 19.43
C VAL A 128 -3.22 -15.84 18.81
N ASP A 129 -2.18 -16.08 19.61
CA ASP A 129 -0.77 -16.24 19.19
C ASP A 129 -0.14 -15.00 18.54
N HIS A 130 -0.70 -14.49 17.43
CA HIS A 130 -0.22 -13.29 16.71
C HIS A 130 -1.37 -12.33 16.42
N TYR A 131 -1.12 -11.01 16.53
CA TYR A 131 -2.13 -9.97 16.31
C TYR A 131 -2.80 -10.03 14.92
N GLN A 132 -2.13 -10.63 13.95
CA GLN A 132 -2.51 -10.67 12.54
C GLN A 132 -3.68 -11.65 12.32
N TRP A 133 -3.88 -12.58 13.25
CA TRP A 133 -5.03 -13.49 13.31
C TRP A 133 -6.33 -12.85 13.80
N ILE A 134 -6.33 -11.55 14.11
CA ILE A 134 -7.53 -10.82 14.53
C ILE A 134 -8.09 -10.05 13.33
N CYS A 135 -9.38 -10.18 13.02
CA CYS A 135 -10.00 -9.42 11.93
C CYS A 135 -10.10 -7.91 12.24
N PRO A 136 -10.18 -7.03 11.23
CA PRO A 136 -10.21 -5.58 11.44
C PRO A 136 -11.34 -5.07 12.36
N PRO A 137 -12.59 -5.58 12.30
CA PRO A 137 -13.64 -5.19 13.25
C PRO A 137 -13.27 -5.55 14.69
N CYS A 138 -12.72 -6.75 14.89
CA CYS A 138 -12.27 -7.18 16.20
C CYS A 138 -11.11 -6.31 16.73
N ARG A 139 -10.13 -5.97 15.90
CA ARG A 139 -9.01 -5.10 16.30
C ARG A 139 -9.49 -3.74 16.80
N ARG A 140 -10.41 -3.09 16.06
CA ARG A 140 -11.00 -1.81 16.46
C ARG A 140 -11.75 -1.90 17.78
N ALA A 141 -12.53 -2.96 17.98
CA ALA A 141 -13.28 -3.15 19.22
C ALA A 141 -12.39 -3.45 20.44
N THR A 142 -11.22 -4.05 20.26
CA THR A 142 -10.30 -4.40 21.37
C THR A 142 -9.95 -3.17 22.23
N VAL A 143 -9.77 -2.00 21.62
CA VAL A 143 -9.46 -0.76 22.36
C VAL A 143 -10.61 -0.36 23.28
N ALA A 144 -11.84 -0.33 22.75
CA ALA A 144 -13.03 0.00 23.53
C ALA A 144 -13.29 -1.03 24.64
N GLN A 145 -13.03 -2.31 24.37
CA GLN A 145 -13.15 -3.38 25.38
C GLN A 145 -12.12 -3.21 26.50
N ALA A 146 -10.86 -2.91 26.17
CA ALA A 146 -9.81 -2.68 27.16
C ALA A 146 -10.14 -1.45 28.04
N GLN A 147 -10.61 -0.36 27.44
CA GLN A 147 -11.09 0.82 28.18
C GLN A 147 -12.27 0.48 29.10
N GLY A 148 -13.23 -0.29 28.60
CA GLY A 148 -14.37 -0.77 29.39
C GLY A 148 -13.94 -1.59 30.61
N GLN A 149 -12.98 -2.51 30.44
CA GLN A 149 -12.41 -3.30 31.54
C GLN A 149 -11.70 -2.42 32.57
N LEU A 150 -10.90 -1.45 32.14
CA LEU A 150 -10.24 -0.51 33.04
C LEU A 150 -11.23 0.37 33.81
N TRP A 151 -12.38 0.71 33.21
CA TRP A 151 -13.42 1.49 33.89
C TRP A 151 -14.31 0.67 34.81
N GLN A 152 -14.37 -0.66 34.68
CA GLN A 152 -15.14 -1.53 35.58
C GLN A 152 -14.65 -1.41 37.02
N THR A 153 -13.32 -1.34 37.22
CA THR A 153 -12.72 -1.16 38.55
C THR A 153 -13.09 0.17 39.20
N ALA A 154 -13.30 1.22 38.41
CA ALA A 154 -13.69 2.55 38.89
C ALA A 154 -15.20 2.72 39.10
N ARG A 155 -16.04 2.03 38.31
CA ARG A 155 -17.51 2.19 38.33
C ARG A 155 -18.26 1.08 39.09
N GLY A 156 -17.57 0.06 39.59
CA GLY A 156 -18.18 -1.04 40.35
C GLY A 156 -19.06 -1.97 39.51
N GLY A 157 -18.76 -2.13 38.21
CA GLY A 157 -19.53 -3.00 37.31
C GLY A 157 -19.12 -4.48 37.41
N THR A 158 -20.07 -5.40 37.21
CA THR A 158 -19.78 -6.84 37.10
C THR A 158 -19.14 -7.15 35.75
N ALA A 159 -17.97 -7.79 35.76
CA ALA A 159 -17.33 -8.29 34.54
C ALA A 159 -18.22 -9.37 33.91
N VAL A 160 -18.59 -9.17 32.64
CA VAL A 160 -19.27 -10.20 31.85
C VAL A 160 -18.22 -11.22 31.40
N THR A 161 -18.02 -12.28 32.18
CA THR A 161 -17.23 -13.44 31.77
C THR A 161 -18.09 -14.36 30.92
N THR A 162 -18.19 -14.07 29.62
CA THR A 162 -18.75 -15.03 28.67
C THR A 162 -17.67 -16.02 28.28
N HIS A 163 -17.89 -17.31 28.58
CA HIS A 163 -17.05 -18.44 28.10
C HIS A 163 -17.17 -18.70 26.59
N THR A 164 -17.98 -17.92 25.88
CA THR A 164 -18.23 -18.04 24.45
C THR A 164 -17.42 -16.99 23.69
N LYS A 165 -16.90 -17.33 22.50
CA LYS A 165 -16.25 -16.37 21.60
C LYS A 165 -17.20 -15.19 21.36
N PRO A 166 -16.76 -13.94 21.58
CA PRO A 166 -17.63 -12.78 21.39
C PRO A 166 -18.02 -12.67 19.90
N PRO A 167 -19.25 -12.23 19.60
CA PRO A 167 -19.67 -12.01 18.22
C PRO A 167 -18.79 -10.93 17.55
N THR A 168 -18.72 -10.96 16.23
CA THR A 168 -18.03 -9.92 15.46
C THR A 168 -18.68 -8.56 15.72
N PRO A 169 -17.90 -7.51 16.05
CA PRO A 169 -18.43 -6.16 16.18
C PRO A 169 -19.00 -5.68 14.84
N THR A 170 -20.23 -5.18 14.85
CA THR A 170 -20.86 -4.53 13.71
C THR A 170 -20.64 -3.02 13.76
N TYR A 171 -20.52 -2.40 12.59
CA TYR A 171 -20.43 -0.94 12.51
C TYR A 171 -21.81 -0.31 12.71
N VAL A 172 -21.89 0.70 13.57
CA VAL A 172 -23.14 1.46 13.82
C VAL A 172 -23.51 2.34 12.62
N ASN A 173 -22.51 2.84 11.89
CA ASN A 173 -22.68 3.46 10.58
C ASN A 173 -21.73 2.77 9.59
N PRO A 174 -22.21 1.79 8.80
CA PRO A 174 -21.34 1.03 7.91
C PRO A 174 -20.85 1.85 6.71
N GLY A 175 -21.41 3.04 6.45
CA GLY A 175 -21.04 3.86 5.28
C GLY A 175 -21.23 3.17 3.93
N GLN A 176 -21.94 2.04 3.90
CA GLN A 176 -22.19 1.28 2.67
C GLN A 176 -23.04 2.14 1.73
N GLY A 177 -22.48 2.48 0.57
CA GLY A 177 -23.14 3.30 -0.45
C GLY A 177 -23.01 4.82 -0.28
N GLU A 178 -22.36 5.31 0.78
CA GLU A 178 -22.10 6.73 0.99
C GLU A 178 -20.61 7.05 0.75
N GLY A 179 -20.28 7.54 -0.45
CA GLY A 179 -18.93 7.97 -0.81
C GLY A 179 -18.50 7.50 -2.21
N PRO A 180 -17.30 7.88 -2.70
CA PRO A 180 -16.76 7.43 -3.99
C PRO A 180 -16.31 5.96 -3.99
N LEU A 181 -16.69 5.19 -2.96
CA LEU A 181 -16.26 3.82 -2.72
C LEU A 181 -16.83 2.90 -3.81
N GLY A 182 -15.96 2.17 -4.48
CA GLY A 182 -16.36 1.22 -5.53
C GLY A 182 -16.83 -0.11 -4.95
N ASP A 183 -17.26 -1.02 -5.83
CA ASP A 183 -17.66 -2.39 -5.44
C ASP A 183 -16.55 -3.14 -4.68
N GLU A 184 -15.29 -2.86 -5.00
CA GLU A 184 -14.15 -3.45 -4.32
C GLU A 184 -14.01 -2.95 -2.87
N ASP A 185 -14.23 -1.66 -2.63
CA ASP A 185 -14.19 -1.10 -1.29
C ASP A 185 -15.31 -1.69 -0.43
N ALA A 186 -16.51 -1.83 -1.00
CA ALA A 186 -17.65 -2.45 -0.34
C ALA A 186 -17.36 -3.91 0.08
N ARG A 187 -16.60 -4.67 -0.72
CA ARG A 187 -16.14 -6.03 -0.35
C ARG A 187 -15.07 -6.03 0.76
N ASN A 188 -14.24 -5.00 0.83
CA ASN A 188 -13.23 -4.84 1.88
C ASN A 188 -13.84 -4.31 3.20
N PHE A 189 -15.05 -3.76 3.16
CA PHE A 189 -15.84 -3.53 4.37
C PHE A 189 -16.24 -4.89 4.96
N HIS A 190 -15.45 -5.37 5.92
CA HIS A 190 -15.75 -6.53 6.78
C HIS A 190 -16.92 -6.21 7.74
N ALA A 191 -18.08 -5.81 7.19
CA ALA A 191 -19.29 -5.47 7.93
C ALA A 191 -20.01 -6.71 8.47
#